data_AF-A0A1D8NR90-F1
#
_entry.id   AF-A0A1D8NR90-F1
#
_cell.length_a   1.000
_cell.length_b   1.000
_cell.length_c   1.000
_cell.angle_alpha   90.00
_cell.angle_beta   90.00
_cell.angle_gamma   90.00
#
_symmetry.space_group_name_H-M   'P 1'
#
loop_
_entity.id
_entity.type
_entity.pdbx_description
1 polymer ?
#
loop_
_entity_poly.entity_id
_entity_poly.type
_entity_poly.pdbx_seq_one_letter_code
_entity_poly.pdbx_strand_id
1 'polypeptide(L)'
;MTPRAWGAGSSLGVLALTGASLAWGGTAAVAQEKEQVTVLRCEPVYLPARETWAREVELVGREGRLSQVRIDGQAVYTFSVHDTTVLTSQDNERIQIDFAARTWRSDFRGLASGQGRCELAEP
;
A
#
# COMPACT_ATOMS: atom_id res chain seq x y z
N MET A 1 30.16 53.23 -49.08
CA MET A 1 28.91 53.75 -48.49
C MET A 1 28.91 53.39 -47.01
N THR A 2 29.10 54.39 -46.16
CA THR A 2 28.86 54.38 -44.70
C THR A 2 27.33 54.40 -44.43
N PRO A 3 26.80 54.27 -43.19
CA PRO A 3 27.49 54.41 -41.89
C PRO A 3 27.02 53.49 -40.72
N ARG A 4 27.73 53.62 -39.58
CA ARG A 4 27.28 53.84 -38.16
C ARG A 4 26.13 52.98 -37.58
N ALA A 5 26.06 52.68 -36.28
CA ALA A 5 26.58 53.40 -35.12
C ALA A 5 26.76 52.47 -33.91
N TRP A 6 27.75 52.81 -33.10
CA TRP A 6 27.81 52.49 -31.68
C TRP A 6 26.70 53.21 -30.91
N GLY A 7 26.17 52.55 -29.88
CA GLY A 7 25.29 53.15 -28.88
C GLY A 7 25.55 52.51 -27.52
N ALA A 8 26.55 53.03 -26.82
CA ALA A 8 26.69 52.86 -25.38
C ALA A 8 25.58 53.66 -24.69
N GLY A 9 24.90 53.05 -23.73
CA GLY A 9 23.82 53.69 -22.99
C GLY A 9 23.77 53.13 -21.57
N SER A 10 24.68 53.60 -20.72
CA SER A 10 24.55 53.50 -19.28
C SER A 10 23.32 54.27 -18.82
N SER A 11 22.49 53.67 -17.98
CA SER A 11 21.56 54.40 -17.13
C SER A 11 21.43 53.64 -15.81
N LEU A 12 22.15 54.16 -14.82
CA LEU A 12 21.94 53.87 -13.41
C LEU A 12 20.53 54.37 -13.04
N GLY A 13 19.66 53.44 -12.65
CA GLY A 13 18.39 53.74 -12.00
C GLY A 13 18.36 53.06 -10.64
N VAL A 14 18.76 53.79 -9.60
CA VAL A 14 18.49 53.41 -8.21
C VAL A 14 17.04 53.78 -7.92
N LEU A 15 16.20 52.78 -7.68
CA LEU A 15 14.89 52.94 -7.05
C LEU A 15 14.91 52.19 -5.72
N ALA A 16 15.01 52.95 -4.64
CA ALA A 16 14.67 52.50 -3.30
C ALA A 16 13.15 52.56 -3.16
N LEU A 17 12.54 51.51 -2.57
CA LEU A 17 11.53 51.55 -1.50
C LEU A 17 10.89 50.17 -1.31
N THR A 18 11.20 49.58 -0.15
CA THR A 18 10.30 48.80 0.72
C THR A 18 9.04 48.19 0.10
N GLY A 19 9.04 46.87 -0.07
CA GLY A 19 7.85 46.06 -0.37
C GLY A 19 7.90 44.76 0.45
N ALA A 20 6.91 44.60 1.32
CA ALA A 20 6.78 43.57 2.34
C ALA A 20 6.94 42.13 1.84
N SER A 21 7.51 41.30 2.72
CA SER A 21 7.50 39.84 2.66
C SER A 21 6.10 39.29 2.39
N LEU A 22 5.96 38.53 1.30
CA LEU A 22 4.96 37.47 1.20
C LEU A 22 5.72 36.17 0.96
N ALA A 23 6.23 35.61 2.05
CA ALA A 23 6.52 34.19 2.11
C ALA A 23 5.18 33.45 1.96
N TRP A 24 4.74 33.23 0.72
CA TRP A 24 3.77 32.18 0.42
C TRP A 24 4.50 30.84 0.51
N GLY A 25 4.85 30.46 1.74
CA GLY A 25 4.96 29.07 2.12
C GLY A 25 3.55 28.48 2.15
N GLY A 26 2.97 28.28 0.96
CA GLY A 26 1.77 27.48 0.82
C GLY A 26 2.15 26.06 1.22
N THR A 27 1.86 25.70 2.46
CA THR A 27 1.79 24.30 2.85
C THR A 27 0.65 23.69 2.05
N ALA A 28 0.99 23.08 0.92
CA ALA A 28 0.07 22.17 0.24
C ALA A 28 -0.32 21.12 1.28
N ALA A 29 -1.55 21.20 1.77
CA ALA A 29 -2.11 20.18 2.64
C ALA A 29 -2.14 18.89 1.80
N VAL A 30 -1.19 18.00 2.07
CA VAL A 30 -1.19 16.66 1.48
C VAL A 30 -2.41 15.98 2.08
N ALA A 31 -3.43 15.69 1.27
CA ALA A 31 -4.58 14.95 1.73
C ALA A 31 -4.09 13.61 2.29
N GLN A 32 -4.19 13.43 3.60
CA GLN A 32 -3.95 12.13 4.21
C GLN A 32 -5.16 11.27 3.89
N GLU A 33 -5.01 10.44 2.87
CA GLU A 33 -6.01 9.47 2.55
C GLU A 33 -6.13 8.44 3.68
N LYS A 34 -7.36 8.00 3.95
CA LYS A 34 -7.64 7.12 5.07
C LYS A 34 -7.07 5.72 4.80
N GLU A 35 -6.40 5.17 5.79
CA GLU A 35 -6.06 3.75 5.80
C GLU A 35 -7.33 2.91 5.90
N GLN A 36 -7.42 1.88 5.07
CA GLN A 36 -8.54 0.97 4.98
C GLN A 36 -8.10 -0.36 5.56
N VAL A 37 -8.90 -0.88 6.49
CA VAL A 37 -8.70 -2.20 7.09
C VAL A 37 -9.82 -3.09 6.60
N THR A 38 -9.47 -4.21 5.98
CA THR A 38 -10.40 -5.28 5.60
C THR A 38 -10.04 -6.52 6.39
N VAL A 39 -11.00 -7.07 7.12
CA VAL A 39 -10.81 -8.33 7.86
C VAL A 39 -11.55 -9.46 7.16
N LEU A 40 -10.87 -10.58 6.98
CA LEU A 40 -11.42 -11.81 6.46
C LEU A 40 -11.31 -12.91 7.52
N ARG A 41 -12.41 -13.61 7.79
CA ARG A 41 -12.40 -14.85 8.54
C ARG A 41 -12.40 -16.02 7.57
N CYS A 42 -11.31 -16.77 7.52
CA CYS A 42 -11.12 -17.92 6.65
C CYS A 42 -11.29 -19.23 7.42
N GLU A 43 -11.92 -20.23 6.82
CA GLU A 43 -12.10 -21.56 7.41
C GLU A 43 -11.46 -22.66 6.55
N PRO A 44 -10.11 -22.71 6.46
CA PRO A 44 -9.43 -23.77 5.74
C PRO A 44 -9.56 -25.12 6.44
N VAL A 45 -9.85 -26.14 5.65
CA VAL A 45 -9.74 -27.55 6.03
C VAL A 45 -8.35 -28.03 5.64
N TYR A 46 -7.59 -28.53 6.60
CA TYR A 46 -6.25 -29.06 6.42
C TYR A 46 -6.28 -30.57 6.20
N LEU A 47 -5.81 -31.00 5.04
CA LEU A 47 -5.64 -32.41 4.68
C LEU A 47 -4.20 -32.86 4.96
N PRO A 48 -3.98 -34.15 5.31
CA PRO A 48 -4.97 -35.24 5.36
C PRO A 48 -5.76 -35.35 6.67
N ALA A 49 -5.44 -34.54 7.69
CA ALA A 49 -6.06 -34.61 9.02
C ALA A 49 -7.58 -34.32 9.02
N ARG A 50 -8.06 -33.58 8.01
CA ARG A 50 -9.47 -33.12 7.87
C ARG A 50 -9.91 -32.24 9.04
N GLU A 51 -8.98 -31.45 9.56
CA GLU A 51 -9.24 -30.51 10.63
C GLU A 51 -9.48 -29.12 10.04
N THR A 52 -10.51 -28.43 10.52
CA THR A 52 -10.74 -27.03 10.19
C THR A 52 -10.05 -26.17 11.23
N TRP A 53 -9.19 -25.27 10.78
CA TRP A 53 -8.58 -24.27 11.67
C TRP A 53 -8.86 -22.88 11.11
N ALA A 54 -9.78 -22.16 11.77
CA ALA A 54 -10.15 -20.81 11.37
C ALA A 54 -8.95 -19.87 11.47
N ARG A 55 -8.76 -19.04 10.45
CA ARG A 55 -7.69 -18.04 10.34
C ARG A 55 -8.31 -16.67 10.16
N GLU A 56 -7.85 -15.69 10.89
CA GLU A 56 -8.21 -14.29 10.66
C GLU A 56 -7.15 -13.64 9.79
N VAL A 57 -7.56 -12.89 8.76
CA VAL A 57 -6.67 -12.15 7.88
C VAL A 57 -7.04 -10.68 7.93
N GLU A 58 -6.13 -9.85 8.40
CA GLU A 58 -6.25 -8.39 8.36
C GLU A 58 -5.44 -7.87 7.16
N LEU A 59 -6.12 -7.18 6.25
CA LEU A 59 -5.54 -6.53 5.09
C LEU A 59 -5.62 -5.01 5.30
N VAL A 60 -4.47 -4.38 5.41
CA VAL A 60 -4.37 -2.94 5.60
C VAL A 60 -3.82 -2.30 4.33
N GLY A 61 -4.47 -1.25 3.85
CA GLY A 61 -4.09 -0.62 2.60
C GLY A 61 -4.73 0.74 2.34
N ARG A 62 -4.43 1.29 1.17
CA ARG A 62 -4.85 2.61 0.70
C ARG A 62 -4.83 2.67 -0.83
N GLU A 63 -5.82 3.28 -1.47
CA GLU A 63 -6.01 3.28 -2.95
C GLU A 63 -5.84 1.90 -3.61
N GLY A 64 -6.30 0.83 -2.95
CA GLY A 64 -6.14 -0.54 -3.46
C GLY A 64 -4.71 -1.09 -3.38
N ARG A 65 -3.76 -0.36 -2.80
CA ARG A 65 -2.41 -0.86 -2.48
C ARG A 65 -2.36 -1.32 -1.03
N LEU A 66 -2.06 -2.60 -0.83
CA LEU A 66 -1.83 -3.16 0.50
C LEU A 66 -0.48 -2.68 1.06
N SER A 67 -0.47 -2.26 2.32
CA SER A 67 0.71 -1.86 3.10
C SER A 67 1.07 -2.91 4.15
N GLN A 68 0.10 -3.66 4.66
CA GLN A 68 0.32 -4.68 5.69
C GLN A 68 -0.68 -5.83 5.54
N VAL A 69 -0.21 -7.04 5.86
CA VAL A 69 -1.04 -8.24 6.00
C VAL A 69 -0.74 -8.85 7.36
N ARG A 70 -1.78 -9.20 8.11
CA ARG A 70 -1.65 -9.96 9.36
C ARG A 70 -2.50 -11.22 9.27
N ILE A 71 -1.97 -12.32 9.80
CA ILE A 71 -2.70 -13.58 9.92
C ILE A 71 -2.71 -13.94 11.40
N ASP A 72 -3.92 -14.10 11.96
CA ASP A 72 -4.17 -14.34 13.38
C ASP A 72 -3.51 -13.28 14.28
N GLY A 73 -3.58 -12.01 13.85
CA GLY A 73 -2.95 -10.88 14.54
C GLY A 73 -1.43 -10.76 14.35
N GLN A 74 -0.76 -11.74 13.74
CA GLN A 74 0.68 -11.69 13.46
C GLN A 74 0.94 -11.03 12.10
N ALA A 75 1.75 -9.98 12.07
CA ALA A 75 2.19 -9.39 10.81
C ALA A 75 3.07 -10.38 10.04
N VAL A 76 2.77 -10.61 8.77
CA VAL A 76 3.59 -11.47 7.91
C VAL A 76 4.90 -10.76 7.58
N TYR A 77 6.01 -11.51 7.51
CA TYR A 77 7.33 -10.93 7.26
C TYR A 77 7.43 -10.28 5.87
N THR A 78 6.87 -10.93 4.86
CA THR A 78 6.82 -10.41 3.49
C THR A 78 5.59 -10.97 2.78
N PHE A 79 5.05 -10.21 1.84
CA PHE A 79 3.99 -10.65 0.95
C PHE A 79 4.15 -10.01 -0.42
N SER A 80 3.62 -10.66 -1.46
CA SER A 80 3.37 -10.05 -2.76
C SER A 80 1.88 -10.08 -3.07
N VAL A 81 1.46 -9.16 -3.94
CA VAL A 81 0.08 -9.12 -4.44
C VAL A 81 0.12 -9.38 -5.94
N HIS A 82 -0.64 -10.38 -6.38
CA HIS A 82 -0.88 -10.68 -7.78
C HIS A 82 -2.39 -10.55 -8.03
N ASP A 83 -2.79 -9.47 -8.71
CA ASP A 83 -4.18 -9.06 -8.85
C ASP A 83 -4.90 -8.98 -7.49
N THR A 84 -5.77 -9.94 -7.20
CA THR A 84 -6.53 -10.03 -5.94
C THR A 84 -5.98 -11.07 -4.98
N THR A 85 -4.83 -11.66 -5.28
CA THR A 85 -4.21 -12.73 -4.48
C THR A 85 -3.00 -12.22 -3.72
N VAL A 86 -3.06 -12.31 -2.40
CA VAL A 86 -1.91 -12.17 -1.51
C VAL A 86 -1.16 -13.51 -1.49
N LEU A 87 0.14 -13.48 -1.79
CA LEU A 87 1.05 -14.59 -1.61
C LEU A 87 2.00 -14.29 -0.44
N THR A 88 2.05 -15.19 0.53
CA THR A 88 2.94 -15.03 1.70
C THR A 88 3.33 -16.40 2.26
N SER A 89 4.14 -16.37 3.32
CA SER A 89 4.44 -17.56 4.11
C SER A 89 4.52 -17.23 5.59
N GLN A 90 3.97 -18.10 6.42
CA GLN A 90 4.04 -18.02 7.88
C GLN A 90 4.24 -19.42 8.44
N ASP A 91 5.15 -19.61 9.40
CA ASP A 91 5.36 -20.89 10.10
C ASP A 91 5.60 -22.12 9.19
N ASN A 92 6.32 -21.95 8.09
CA ASN A 92 6.52 -22.95 7.01
C ASN A 92 5.29 -23.26 6.14
N GLU A 93 4.17 -22.61 6.38
CA GLU A 93 3.01 -22.63 5.51
C GLU A 93 3.18 -21.62 4.38
N ARG A 94 3.04 -22.06 3.13
CA ARG A 94 2.92 -21.16 1.96
C ARG A 94 1.45 -20.87 1.76
N ILE A 95 1.05 -19.60 1.81
CA ILE A 95 -0.35 -19.17 1.90
C ILE A 95 -0.69 -18.31 0.69
N GLN A 96 -1.87 -18.57 0.12
CA GLN A 96 -2.50 -17.79 -0.94
C GLN A 96 -3.89 -17.37 -0.48
N ILE A 97 -4.15 -16.07 -0.45
CA ILE A 97 -5.45 -15.50 -0.06
C ILE A 97 -5.95 -14.66 -1.23
N ASP A 98 -6.96 -15.16 -1.94
CA ASP A 98 -7.68 -14.35 -2.93
C ASP A 98 -8.77 -13.57 -2.19
N PHE A 99 -8.58 -12.26 -2.02
CA PHE A 99 -9.51 -11.42 -1.26
C PHE A 99 -10.74 -11.01 -2.07
N ALA A 100 -10.73 -11.14 -3.39
CA ALA A 100 -11.92 -10.91 -4.22
C ALA A 100 -12.77 -12.18 -4.30
N ALA A 101 -12.16 -13.34 -4.59
CA ALA A 101 -12.86 -14.62 -4.56
C ALA A 101 -13.18 -15.10 -3.14
N ARG A 102 -12.52 -14.51 -2.12
CA ARG A 102 -12.59 -14.85 -0.70
C ARG A 102 -12.29 -16.33 -0.47
N THR A 103 -11.09 -16.74 -0.88
CA THR A 103 -10.63 -18.11 -0.73
C THR A 103 -9.23 -18.18 -0.13
N TRP A 104 -9.03 -19.19 0.71
CA TRP A 104 -7.74 -19.56 1.26
C TRP A 104 -7.23 -20.82 0.57
N ARG A 105 -5.96 -20.82 0.19
CA ARG A 105 -5.20 -22.03 -0.14
C ARG A 105 -3.84 -21.99 0.53
N SER A 106 -3.38 -23.14 0.98
CA SER A 106 -2.05 -23.23 1.56
C SER A 106 -1.44 -24.61 1.45
N ASP A 107 -0.12 -24.64 1.59
CA ASP A 107 0.69 -25.85 1.62
C ASP A 107 1.80 -25.73 2.68
N PHE A 108 1.82 -26.69 3.60
CA PHE A 108 2.81 -26.84 4.65
C PHE A 108 4.01 -27.65 4.15
N ARG A 109 4.61 -27.19 3.05
CA ARG A 109 5.73 -27.85 2.34
C ARG A 109 5.47 -29.32 2.03
N GLY A 110 4.26 -29.66 1.60
CA GLY A 110 3.84 -31.02 1.27
C GLY A 110 3.45 -31.91 2.45
N LEU A 111 3.55 -31.42 3.70
CA LEU A 111 3.10 -32.18 4.88
C LEU A 111 1.58 -32.09 5.08
N ALA A 112 1.00 -30.94 4.76
CA ALA A 112 -0.43 -30.70 4.81
C ALA A 112 -0.81 -29.63 3.78
N SER A 113 -2.07 -29.65 3.33
CA SER A 113 -2.63 -28.59 2.47
C SER A 113 -3.91 -28.04 3.07
N GLY A 114 -4.02 -26.73 3.19
CA GLY A 114 -5.24 -26.04 3.65
C GLY A 114 -6.03 -25.48 2.47
N GLN A 115 -7.35 -25.67 2.46
CA GLN A 115 -8.24 -25.02 1.49
C GLN A 115 -9.54 -24.62 2.15
N GLY A 116 -10.03 -23.40 1.91
CA GLY A 116 -11.26 -22.92 2.54
C GLY A 116 -11.83 -21.67 1.90
N ARG A 117 -13.04 -21.31 2.33
CA ARG A 117 -13.65 -20.02 2.03
C ARG A 117 -13.29 -19.01 3.10
N CYS A 118 -13.36 -17.75 2.73
CA CYS A 118 -13.27 -16.63 3.65
C CYS A 118 -14.57 -15.82 3.59
N GLU A 119 -14.87 -15.15 4.70
CA GLU A 119 -15.99 -14.22 4.82
C GLU A 119 -15.45 -12.89 5.29
N LEU A 120 -16.10 -11.79 4.88
CA LEU A 120 -15.79 -10.48 5.45
C LEU A 120 -16.20 -10.50 6.93
N ALA A 121 -15.33 -10.02 7.79
CA ALA A 121 -15.60 -9.85 9.20
C ALA A 121 -15.57 -8.36 9.58
N GLU A 122 -16.11 -8.04 10.74
CA GLU A 122 -15.91 -6.72 11.33
C GLU A 122 -14.43 -6.55 11.73
N PRO A 123 -13.83 -5.38 11.49
CA PRO A 123 -12.49 -5.06 11.98
C PRO A 123 -12.37 -5.02 13.50
#